data_AF-A0A2E8XU68-F1
#
_entry.id   AF-A0A2E8XU68-F1
#
_cell.length_a   1.000
_cell.length_b   1.000
_cell.length_c   1.000
_cell.angle_alpha   90.00
_cell.angle_beta   90.00
_cell.angle_gamma   90.00
#
_symmetry.space_group_name_H-M   'P 1'
#
loop_
_entity.id
_entity.type
_entity.pdbx_description
1 polymer ?
#
loop_
_entity_poly.entity_id
_entity_poly.type
_entity_poly.pdbx_seq_one_letter_code
_entity_poly.pdbx_strand_id
1 'polypeptide(L)'
;MPNRGNLRAADASTLDRVRAIGPGIRTHGIGWLGRRLLNLLSEPGRLPGRLWRFVWVLLYVGLLGSAAAVICLVNPRKRVTVFYDLKVAPVTFDVCWALAAAEYLRLQRGFASVRLVLVPGPVDGFREEDAEFERIVDHDTRRRRLDAIHKQVAALVPSLDDVVVCRSRCAATWRRIVDGCAVLPVSYWPALPRAMRPRYLLERKRAGDKIPLPFRAPPSAVEAVAAWIDALGPERSLVVITLRQFSYTPVRNSNLDAWAAFAAELDPDLYRVVFVPDTEVADGPADPRLADFPMMTAAAHDIAVRMALYERAYLNLMVNNGPHLLCLFNAHCRCLLFKVLTPGVPQTTPEYMRYLGFEVGQTPPLAPAHHRWIWEDDELPVIQREFARMVGDIEAVNTVGSGPAN
;
A
#
# COMPACT_ATOMS: atom_id res chain seq x y z
N MET A 1 -4.29 36.72 27.16
CA MET A 1 -4.92 35.97 28.26
C MET A 1 -5.47 34.65 27.70
N PRO A 2 -4.97 33.48 28.13
CA PRO A 2 -5.42 32.20 27.59
C PRO A 2 -6.71 31.73 28.25
N ASN A 3 -7.61 31.21 27.41
CA ASN A 3 -8.99 30.84 27.70
C ASN A 3 -9.05 29.58 28.60
N ARG A 4 -9.59 29.71 29.82
CA ARG A 4 -9.75 28.64 30.83
C ARG A 4 -11.00 27.78 30.56
N GLY A 5 -11.11 27.21 29.36
CA GLY A 5 -12.35 26.55 28.89
C GLY A 5 -12.32 25.04 28.64
N ASN A 6 -11.20 24.33 28.84
CA ASN A 6 -11.03 22.95 28.32
C ASN A 6 -10.61 21.88 29.36
N LEU A 7 -11.17 21.89 30.57
CA LEU A 7 -10.81 20.90 31.62
C LEU A 7 -12.00 20.13 32.24
N ARG A 8 -13.16 20.06 31.58
CA ARG A 8 -14.31 19.30 32.12
C ARG A 8 -15.11 18.51 31.08
N ALA A 9 -14.41 17.73 30.26
CA ALA A 9 -15.01 16.55 29.65
C ALA A 9 -14.08 15.37 29.96
N ALA A 10 -14.35 14.67 31.06
CA ALA A 10 -13.87 13.30 31.18
C ALA A 10 -14.57 12.52 30.06
N ASP A 11 -13.80 12.18 29.02
CA ASP A 11 -14.23 11.43 27.86
C ASP A 11 -15.06 10.22 28.29
N ALA A 12 -16.31 10.10 27.82
CA ALA A 12 -17.21 8.98 28.11
C ALA A 12 -16.51 7.63 27.83
N SER A 13 -15.55 7.61 26.90
CA SER A 13 -14.70 6.47 26.59
C SER A 13 -13.84 5.99 27.78
N THR A 14 -13.50 6.86 28.73
CA THR A 14 -12.65 6.53 29.88
C THR A 14 -13.44 5.79 30.95
N LEU A 15 -14.69 6.20 31.21
CA LEU A 15 -15.57 5.58 32.20
C LEU A 15 -16.04 4.20 31.73
N ASP A 16 -16.39 4.05 30.45
CA ASP A 16 -16.76 2.75 29.88
C ASP A 16 -15.59 1.75 29.90
N ARG A 17 -14.36 2.24 29.72
CA ARG A 17 -13.15 1.42 29.82
C ARG A 17 -12.79 1.02 31.24
N VAL A 18 -13.07 1.85 32.25
CA VAL A 18 -12.90 1.49 33.67
C VAL A 18 -13.92 0.42 34.05
N ARG A 19 -15.16 0.55 33.57
CA ARG A 19 -16.21 -0.48 33.76
C ARG A 19 -15.86 -1.82 33.11
N ALA A 20 -15.11 -1.81 32.00
CA ALA A 20 -14.63 -3.01 31.32
C ALA A 20 -13.47 -3.75 32.04
N ILE A 21 -12.83 -3.14 33.05
CA ILE A 21 -11.73 -3.78 33.80
C ILE A 21 -12.24 -4.93 34.67
N GLY A 22 -13.38 -4.73 35.35
CA GLY A 22 -13.96 -5.72 36.26
C GLY A 22 -14.29 -7.06 35.57
N PRO A 23 -15.04 -7.04 34.44
CA PRO A 23 -15.28 -8.24 33.65
C PRO A 23 -13.99 -8.88 33.15
N GLY A 24 -13.05 -8.11 32.60
CA GLY A 24 -11.80 -8.64 32.05
C GLY A 24 -10.92 -9.39 33.07
N ILE A 25 -10.86 -8.92 34.33
CA ILE A 25 -10.17 -9.61 35.42
C ILE A 25 -10.84 -10.94 35.75
N ARG A 26 -12.18 -10.99 35.74
CA ARG A 26 -12.93 -12.22 36.04
C ARG A 26 -12.73 -13.28 34.95
N THR A 27 -12.67 -12.88 33.68
CA THR A 27 -12.54 -13.84 32.57
C THR A 27 -11.10 -14.29 32.32
N HIS A 28 -10.10 -13.42 32.53
CA HIS A 28 -8.71 -13.67 32.11
C HIS A 28 -7.69 -13.65 33.26
N GLY A 29 -8.14 -13.44 34.49
CA GLY A 29 -7.31 -13.43 35.69
C GLY A 29 -6.43 -12.17 35.86
N ILE A 30 -5.68 -12.13 36.96
CA ILE A 30 -4.86 -10.96 37.34
C ILE A 30 -3.69 -10.70 36.38
N GLY A 31 -3.23 -11.75 35.67
CA GLY A 31 -2.21 -11.63 34.63
C GLY A 31 -2.66 -10.84 33.40
N TRP A 32 -3.96 -10.78 33.12
CA TRP A 32 -4.51 -9.88 32.09
C TRP A 32 -4.46 -8.41 32.53
N LEU A 33 -4.75 -8.12 33.80
CA LEU A 33 -4.64 -6.78 34.35
C LEU A 33 -3.19 -6.28 34.32
N GLY A 34 -2.23 -7.13 34.68
CA GLY A 34 -0.81 -6.82 34.59
C GLY A 34 -0.38 -6.50 33.16
N ARG A 35 -0.74 -7.35 32.18
CA ARG A 35 -0.48 -7.10 30.75
C ARG A 35 -1.17 -5.83 30.24
N ARG A 36 -2.40 -5.56 30.68
CA ARG A 36 -3.15 -4.37 30.28
C ARG A 36 -2.58 -3.09 30.88
N LEU A 37 -2.10 -3.12 32.13
CA LEU A 37 -1.37 -2.01 32.75
C LEU A 37 -0.02 -1.76 32.06
N LEU A 38 0.70 -2.81 31.69
CA LEU A 38 1.92 -2.69 30.87
C LEU A 38 1.61 -2.09 29.49
N ASN A 39 0.54 -2.56 28.84
CA ASN A 39 0.09 -2.01 27.56
C ASN A 39 -0.34 -0.55 27.69
N LEU A 40 -1.03 -0.19 28.78
CA LEU A 40 -1.42 1.19 29.10
C LEU A 40 -0.22 2.11 29.38
N LEU A 41 0.85 1.60 30.00
CA LEU A 41 2.12 2.30 30.15
C LEU A 41 2.86 2.44 28.80
N SER A 42 2.57 1.56 27.83
CA SER A 42 3.12 1.62 26.47
C SER A 42 2.27 2.46 25.51
N GLU A 43 1.02 2.80 25.86
CA GLU A 43 0.12 3.61 25.05
C GLU A 43 0.46 5.12 25.17
N PRO A 44 0.85 5.79 24.06
CA PRO A 44 1.29 7.19 24.08
C PRO A 44 0.20 8.22 24.40
N GLY A 45 -1.06 7.79 24.55
CA GLY A 45 -2.20 8.70 24.76
C GLY A 45 -2.27 9.31 26.17
N ARG A 46 -1.75 8.63 27.20
CA ARG A 46 -1.93 9.01 28.63
C ARG A 46 -0.66 9.62 29.23
N LEU A 47 -0.81 10.52 30.22
CA LEU A 47 0.31 11.19 30.90
C LEU A 47 1.42 10.24 31.40
N PRO A 48 1.13 9.12 32.09
CA PRO A 48 2.15 8.17 32.52
C PRO A 48 2.86 7.49 31.34
N GLY A 49 2.11 7.10 30.31
CA GLY A 49 2.66 6.51 29.09
C GLY A 49 3.50 7.51 28.29
N ARG A 50 3.15 8.81 28.28
CA ARG A 50 3.97 9.88 27.69
C ARG A 50 5.27 10.09 28.44
N LEU A 51 5.24 10.10 29.77
CA LEU A 51 6.44 10.27 30.61
C LEU A 51 7.37 9.05 30.50
N TRP A 52 6.80 7.84 30.55
CA TRP A 52 7.55 6.60 30.36
C TRP A 52 8.15 6.51 28.96
N ARG A 53 7.37 6.85 27.93
CA ARG A 53 7.86 6.98 26.55
C ARG A 53 8.94 8.04 26.44
N PHE A 54 8.85 9.15 27.16
CA PHE A 54 9.88 10.20 27.16
C PHE A 54 11.19 9.70 27.79
N VAL A 55 11.13 9.03 28.94
CA VAL A 55 12.30 8.40 29.59
C VAL A 55 12.90 7.31 28.70
N TRP A 56 12.07 6.43 28.13
CA TRP A 56 12.55 5.42 27.18
C TRP A 56 13.10 6.01 25.90
N VAL A 57 12.51 7.09 25.38
CA VAL A 57 13.08 7.81 24.24
C VAL A 57 14.45 8.36 24.63
N LEU A 58 14.58 9.02 25.77
CA LEU A 58 15.87 9.55 26.22
C LEU A 58 16.93 8.46 26.41
N LEU A 59 16.60 7.37 27.10
CA LEU A 59 17.56 6.30 27.36
C LEU A 59 17.85 5.46 26.10
N TYR A 60 16.81 5.02 25.39
CA TYR A 60 16.93 4.14 24.24
C TYR A 60 17.39 4.87 22.98
N VAL A 61 16.77 6.00 22.65
CA VAL A 61 17.14 6.80 21.47
C VAL A 61 18.38 7.64 21.76
N GLY A 62 18.58 8.13 22.99
CA GLY A 62 19.82 8.82 23.35
C GLY A 62 21.02 7.88 23.27
N LEU A 63 21.03 6.79 24.04
CA LEU A 63 22.18 5.88 24.08
C LEU A 63 22.41 5.18 22.73
N LEU A 64 21.38 4.54 22.17
CA LEU A 64 21.53 3.78 20.92
C LEU A 64 21.59 4.70 19.70
N GLY A 65 20.96 5.87 19.75
CA GLY A 65 21.05 6.86 18.68
C GLY A 65 22.44 7.50 18.63
N SER A 66 23.08 7.76 19.77
CA SER A 66 24.49 8.17 19.81
C SER A 66 25.39 7.09 19.22
N ALA A 67 25.20 5.82 19.57
CA ALA A 67 25.95 4.72 18.97
C ALA A 67 25.73 4.64 17.45
N ALA A 68 24.48 4.76 16.99
CA ALA A 68 24.14 4.79 15.56
C ALA A 68 24.81 5.98 14.84
N ALA A 69 24.82 7.16 15.46
CA ALA A 69 25.48 8.35 14.92
C ALA A 69 27.00 8.15 14.80
N VAL A 70 27.65 7.59 15.81
CA VAL A 70 29.08 7.25 15.77
C VAL A 70 29.37 6.25 14.65
N ILE A 71 28.59 5.18 14.53
CA ILE A 71 28.75 4.20 13.45
C ILE A 71 28.58 4.86 12.07
N CYS A 72 27.60 5.75 11.94
CA CYS A 72 27.39 6.51 10.70
C CYS A 72 28.54 7.43 10.33
N LEU A 73 29.19 8.04 11.33
CA LEU A 73 30.37 8.86 11.10
C LEU A 73 31.57 8.02 10.63
N VAL A 74 31.73 6.83 11.20
CA VAL A 74 32.85 5.93 10.87
C VAL A 74 32.61 5.17 9.55
N ASN A 75 31.36 4.86 9.22
CA ASN A 75 30.98 4.13 8.01
C ASN A 75 29.73 4.75 7.36
N PRO A 76 29.89 5.88 6.65
CA PRO A 76 28.78 6.55 5.99
C PRO A 76 28.27 5.70 4.83
N ARG A 77 27.26 4.87 5.10
CA ARG A 77 26.60 4.07 4.07
C ARG A 77 25.78 4.99 3.16
N LYS A 78 26.05 4.93 1.86
CA LYS A 78 25.26 5.61 0.82
C LYS A 78 24.00 4.82 0.48
N ARG A 79 23.14 4.57 1.46
CA ARG A 79 21.92 3.76 1.33
C ARG A 79 20.77 4.29 2.19
N VAL A 80 19.54 4.26 1.67
CA VAL A 80 18.32 4.45 2.47
C VAL A 80 17.84 3.12 3.01
N THR A 81 17.56 3.05 4.31
CA THR A 81 16.97 1.86 4.93
C THR A 81 15.53 2.16 5.37
N VAL A 82 14.57 1.46 4.77
CA VAL A 82 13.16 1.57 5.15
C VAL A 82 12.77 0.39 6.04
N PHE A 83 12.28 0.70 7.23
CA PHE A 83 11.74 -0.27 8.16
C PHE A 83 10.24 -0.35 7.99
N TYR A 84 9.77 -1.53 7.60
CA TYR A 84 8.36 -1.86 7.47
C TYR A 84 7.97 -2.75 8.65
N ASP A 85 7.34 -2.14 9.65
CA ASP A 85 7.09 -2.77 10.94
C ASP A 85 5.70 -3.40 11.01
N LEU A 86 5.67 -4.73 10.99
CA LEU A 86 4.45 -5.52 10.97
C LEU A 86 3.65 -5.42 12.26
N LYS A 87 4.14 -4.74 13.31
CA LYS A 87 3.32 -4.37 14.49
C LYS A 87 2.30 -3.27 14.15
N VAL A 88 2.58 -2.42 13.17
CA VAL A 88 1.75 -1.23 12.87
C VAL A 88 1.34 -1.14 11.40
N ALA A 89 2.05 -1.81 10.50
CA ALA A 89 1.78 -1.84 9.08
C ALA A 89 1.13 -3.18 8.68
N PRO A 90 0.11 -3.17 7.81
CA PRO A 90 -0.55 -4.38 7.33
C PRO A 90 0.31 -5.14 6.33
N VAL A 91 0.05 -6.45 6.13
CA VAL A 91 0.67 -7.22 5.05
C VAL A 91 -0.12 -7.05 3.74
N THR A 92 -0.16 -5.82 3.23
CA THR A 92 -0.84 -5.44 1.98
C THR A 92 0.09 -4.66 1.03
N PHE A 93 -0.45 -4.13 -0.06
CA PHE A 93 0.26 -3.27 -0.99
C PHE A 93 0.67 -1.90 -0.40
N ASP A 94 0.34 -1.59 0.85
CA ASP A 94 0.78 -0.35 1.52
C ASP A 94 2.31 -0.23 1.60
N VAL A 95 3.05 -1.35 1.47
CA VAL A 95 4.50 -1.37 1.29
C VAL A 95 4.97 -0.51 0.11
N CYS A 96 4.12 -0.31 -0.90
CA CYS A 96 4.43 0.53 -2.05
C CYS A 96 4.75 1.97 -1.64
N TRP A 97 3.98 2.55 -0.70
CA TRP A 97 4.22 3.89 -0.18
C TRP A 97 5.57 4.00 0.54
N ALA A 98 5.96 2.94 1.25
CA ALA A 98 7.25 2.87 1.95
C ALA A 98 8.43 2.85 0.97
N LEU A 99 8.33 2.06 -0.09
CA LEU A 99 9.37 1.93 -1.11
C LEU A 99 9.48 3.20 -1.97
N ALA A 100 8.36 3.81 -2.37
CA ALA A 100 8.36 5.08 -3.09
C ALA A 100 8.96 6.23 -2.24
N ALA A 101 8.66 6.27 -0.93
CA ALA A 101 9.28 7.22 -0.01
C ALA A 101 10.79 6.98 0.13
N ALA A 102 11.23 5.72 0.15
CA ALA A 102 12.63 5.37 0.20
C ALA A 102 13.38 5.78 -1.07
N GLU A 103 12.79 5.56 -2.24
CA GLU A 103 13.37 6.00 -3.51
C GLU A 103 13.46 7.53 -3.59
N TYR A 104 12.40 8.23 -3.18
CA TYR A 104 12.42 9.69 -3.09
C TYR A 104 13.60 10.16 -2.23
N LEU A 105 13.75 9.62 -1.02
CA LEU A 105 14.85 10.02 -0.13
C LEU A 105 16.23 9.63 -0.70
N ARG A 106 16.33 8.48 -1.39
CA ARG A 106 17.57 8.01 -2.02
C ARG A 106 18.05 9.01 -3.06
N LEU A 107 17.16 9.43 -3.95
CA LEU A 107 17.45 10.42 -4.98
C LEU A 107 17.82 11.78 -4.37
N GLN A 108 17.05 12.26 -3.38
CA GLN A 108 17.32 13.53 -2.70
C GLN A 108 18.69 13.57 -1.99
N ARG A 109 19.21 12.42 -1.57
CA ARG A 109 20.49 12.31 -0.85
C ARG A 109 21.64 11.85 -1.74
N GLY A 110 21.40 11.56 -3.02
CA GLY A 110 22.42 11.00 -3.91
C GLY A 110 22.94 9.64 -3.45
N PHE A 111 22.08 8.83 -2.81
CA PHE A 111 22.46 7.49 -2.33
C PHE A 111 22.35 6.43 -3.44
N ALA A 112 23.16 5.38 -3.32
CA ALA A 112 23.27 4.35 -4.33
C ALA A 112 22.05 3.40 -4.34
N SER A 113 21.53 3.05 -3.16
CA SER A 113 20.53 2.00 -3.05
C SER A 113 19.49 2.20 -1.93
N VAL A 114 18.46 1.37 -1.97
CA VAL A 114 17.45 1.18 -0.93
C VAL A 114 17.58 -0.22 -0.33
N ARG A 115 17.39 -0.35 0.99
CA ARG A 115 17.16 -1.62 1.67
C ARG A 115 15.80 -1.60 2.35
N LEU A 116 15.07 -2.70 2.22
CA LEU A 116 13.85 -2.95 2.99
C LEU A 116 14.16 -3.83 4.20
N VAL A 117 13.70 -3.44 5.38
CA VAL A 117 13.80 -4.23 6.62
C VAL A 117 12.40 -4.52 7.12
N LEU A 118 12.00 -5.80 7.09
CA LEU A 118 10.73 -6.29 7.61
C LEU A 118 10.90 -6.63 9.10
N VAL A 119 10.15 -5.93 9.96
CA VAL A 119 10.24 -6.08 11.42
C VAL A 119 9.03 -6.85 11.94
N PRO A 120 9.22 -7.93 12.72
CA PRO A 120 8.11 -8.77 13.16
C PRO A 120 7.23 -8.04 14.18
N GLY A 121 5.91 -8.19 14.02
CA GLY A 121 4.89 -7.82 14.98
C GLY A 121 4.81 -8.76 16.19
N PRO A 122 4.05 -8.38 17.22
CA PRO A 122 4.00 -9.11 18.50
C PRO A 122 3.19 -10.42 18.46
N VAL A 123 2.26 -10.58 17.51
CA VAL A 123 1.39 -11.75 17.39
C VAL A 123 1.93 -12.63 16.27
N ASP A 124 2.78 -13.59 16.63
CA ASP A 124 3.43 -14.53 15.72
C ASP A 124 4.13 -13.86 14.51
N GLY A 125 4.64 -12.65 14.73
CA GLY A 125 5.32 -11.85 13.69
C GLY A 125 4.45 -10.82 12.97
N PHE A 126 3.16 -10.68 13.32
CA PHE A 126 2.23 -9.69 12.76
C PHE A 126 1.55 -8.83 13.83
N ARG A 127 0.79 -7.83 13.37
CA ARG A 127 -0.08 -7.01 14.22
C ARG A 127 -1.32 -7.80 14.59
N GLU A 128 -1.89 -7.44 15.73
CA GLU A 128 -3.21 -7.90 16.15
C GLU A 128 -4.26 -7.26 15.23
N GLU A 129 -5.14 -8.10 14.68
CA GLU A 129 -6.28 -7.71 13.85
C GLU A 129 -7.58 -8.05 14.60
N ASP A 130 -8.72 -7.57 14.11
CA ASP A 130 -10.01 -7.97 14.66
C ASP A 130 -10.33 -9.45 14.34
N ALA A 131 -11.20 -10.05 15.16
CA ALA A 131 -11.53 -11.47 15.06
C ALA A 131 -12.23 -11.85 13.74
N GLU A 132 -12.92 -10.90 13.10
CA GLU A 132 -13.57 -11.15 11.81
C GLU A 132 -12.54 -11.24 10.70
N PHE A 133 -11.54 -10.36 10.71
CA PHE A 133 -10.42 -10.40 9.78
C PHE A 133 -9.58 -11.66 9.97
N GLU A 134 -9.22 -12.00 11.21
CA GLU A 134 -8.39 -13.18 11.54
C GLU A 134 -9.05 -14.50 11.11
N ARG A 135 -10.38 -14.56 11.10
CA ARG A 135 -11.13 -15.74 10.65
C ARG A 135 -11.02 -15.96 9.13
N ILE A 136 -10.81 -14.91 8.36
CA ILE A 136 -10.73 -14.96 6.89
C ILE A 136 -9.27 -14.96 6.43
N VAL A 137 -8.46 -14.10 7.04
CA VAL A 137 -7.04 -13.93 6.75
C VAL A 137 -6.25 -14.37 7.98
N ASP A 138 -6.10 -15.68 8.09
CA ASP A 138 -5.37 -16.31 9.18
C ASP A 138 -3.87 -16.00 9.16
N HIS A 139 -3.16 -16.53 10.15
CA HIS A 139 -1.73 -16.32 10.32
C HIS A 139 -0.90 -16.81 9.11
N ASP A 140 -1.19 -18.00 8.62
CA ASP A 140 -0.46 -18.59 7.49
C ASP A 140 -0.73 -17.83 6.19
N THR A 141 -1.94 -17.32 6.00
CA THR A 141 -2.29 -16.44 4.88
C THR A 141 -1.50 -15.14 4.93
N ARG A 142 -1.35 -14.52 6.12
CA ARG A 142 -0.50 -13.33 6.29
C ARG A 142 0.97 -13.62 6.00
N ARG A 143 1.46 -14.79 6.41
CA ARG A 143 2.83 -15.25 6.08
C ARG A 143 3.01 -15.41 4.58
N ARG A 144 2.09 -16.08 3.88
CA ARG A 144 2.11 -16.19 2.41
C ARG A 144 2.06 -14.81 1.74
N ARG A 145 1.21 -13.89 2.21
CA ARG A 145 1.13 -12.51 1.69
C ARG A 145 2.43 -11.72 1.89
N LEU A 146 3.19 -11.99 2.96
CA LEU A 146 4.49 -11.33 3.17
C LEU A 146 5.45 -11.67 2.02
N ASP A 147 5.49 -12.93 1.63
CA ASP A 147 6.34 -13.41 0.55
C ASP A 147 5.78 -13.00 -0.83
N ALA A 148 4.50 -13.28 -1.07
CA ALA A 148 3.84 -13.04 -2.35
C ALA A 148 3.67 -11.54 -2.67
N ILE A 149 3.53 -10.67 -1.66
CA ILE A 149 3.35 -9.23 -1.86
C ILE A 149 4.62 -8.47 -1.53
N HIS A 150 5.13 -8.53 -0.29
CA HIS A 150 6.16 -7.56 0.11
C HIS A 150 7.49 -7.81 -0.58
N LYS A 151 7.94 -9.07 -0.61
CA LYS A 151 9.21 -9.40 -1.26
C LYS A 151 9.13 -9.19 -2.77
N GLN A 152 8.02 -9.58 -3.40
CA GLN A 152 7.87 -9.40 -4.84
C GLN A 152 7.72 -7.92 -5.23
N VAL A 153 6.95 -7.12 -4.49
CA VAL A 153 6.87 -5.65 -4.73
C VAL A 153 8.23 -4.99 -4.55
N ALA A 154 9.00 -5.43 -3.54
CA ALA A 154 10.36 -4.92 -3.34
C ALA A 154 11.24 -5.18 -4.56
N ALA A 155 11.15 -6.36 -5.19
CA ALA A 155 11.90 -6.71 -6.39
C ALA A 155 11.56 -5.82 -7.62
N LEU A 156 10.45 -5.08 -7.60
CA LEU A 156 10.10 -4.14 -8.67
C LEU A 156 10.85 -2.80 -8.60
N VAL A 157 11.64 -2.56 -7.54
CA VAL A 157 12.39 -1.32 -7.33
C VAL A 157 13.83 -1.53 -7.79
N PRO A 158 14.28 -0.96 -8.93
CA PRO A 158 15.61 -1.25 -9.47
C PRO A 158 16.78 -0.87 -8.55
N SER A 159 16.57 0.11 -7.66
CA SER A 159 17.57 0.58 -6.70
C SER A 159 17.60 -0.23 -5.40
N LEU A 160 16.69 -1.19 -5.24
CA LEU A 160 16.65 -2.04 -4.04
C LEU A 160 17.73 -3.11 -4.13
N ASP A 161 18.62 -3.14 -3.14
CA ASP A 161 19.73 -4.08 -3.13
C ASP A 161 19.56 -5.23 -2.12
N ASP A 162 18.60 -5.12 -1.19
CA ASP A 162 18.47 -6.08 -0.09
C ASP A 162 17.07 -6.00 0.57
N VAL A 163 16.56 -7.18 0.95
CA VAL A 163 15.35 -7.36 1.77
C VAL A 163 15.71 -8.18 3.00
N VAL A 164 15.72 -7.53 4.16
CA VAL A 164 16.06 -8.17 5.43
C VAL A 164 14.78 -8.52 6.20
N VAL A 165 14.52 -9.80 6.43
CA VAL A 165 13.45 -10.26 7.33
C VAL A 165 14.05 -10.50 8.72
N CYS A 166 13.71 -9.66 9.69
CA CYS A 166 14.22 -9.81 11.05
C CYS A 166 13.50 -10.95 11.79
N ARG A 167 14.25 -11.85 12.42
CA ARG A 167 13.70 -12.90 13.29
C ARG A 167 13.12 -12.36 14.60
N SER A 168 13.59 -11.19 15.04
CA SER A 168 13.15 -10.56 16.28
C SER A 168 13.25 -9.04 16.19
N ARG A 169 12.53 -8.35 17.07
CA ARG A 169 12.61 -6.89 17.20
C ARG A 169 13.99 -6.43 17.71
N CYS A 170 14.68 -7.27 18.49
CA CYS A 170 16.07 -7.01 18.91
C CYS A 170 17.02 -6.99 17.71
N ALA A 171 16.88 -7.94 16.77
CA ALA A 171 17.64 -7.94 15.52
C ALA A 171 17.36 -6.68 14.68
N ALA A 172 16.10 -6.23 14.64
CA ALA A 172 15.73 -4.97 13.98
C ALA A 172 16.36 -3.74 14.64
N THR A 173 16.49 -3.74 15.98
CA THR A 173 17.18 -2.65 16.71
C THR A 173 18.65 -2.61 16.33
N TRP A 174 19.31 -3.77 16.29
CA TRP A 174 20.70 -3.84 15.87
C TRP A 174 20.87 -3.34 14.43
N ARG A 175 19.98 -3.74 13.53
CA ARG A 175 19.95 -3.25 12.16
C ARG A 175 19.80 -1.73 12.11
N ARG A 176 18.90 -1.16 12.92
CA ARG A 176 18.66 0.29 13.02
C ARG A 176 19.88 1.06 13.51
N ILE A 177 20.66 0.48 14.42
CA ILE A 177 21.92 1.07 14.91
C ILE A 177 22.96 1.07 13.79
N VAL A 178 23.11 -0.05 13.09
CA VAL A 178 24.12 -0.22 12.04
C VAL A 178 23.79 0.57 10.76
N ASP A 179 22.51 0.72 10.41
CA ASP A 179 22.05 1.40 9.18
C ASP A 179 21.68 2.88 9.42
N GLY A 180 21.98 3.43 10.60
CA GLY A 180 21.24 4.54 11.20
C GLY A 180 21.29 5.92 10.55
N CYS A 181 21.87 6.06 9.36
CA CYS A 181 22.21 7.35 8.77
C CYS A 181 21.04 7.91 7.93
N ALA A 182 20.27 7.03 7.31
CA ALA A 182 19.13 7.40 6.46
C ALA A 182 18.01 6.37 6.60
N VAL A 183 17.17 6.61 7.61
CA VAL A 183 16.14 5.67 8.03
C VAL A 183 14.76 6.23 7.76
N LEU A 184 13.90 5.37 7.21
CA LEU A 184 12.47 5.63 7.05
C LEU A 184 11.61 4.61 7.81
N PRO A 185 10.47 5.02 8.38
CA PRO A 185 10.04 6.41 8.56
C PRO A 185 11.02 7.23 9.40
N VAL A 186 11.01 8.55 9.23
CA VAL A 186 11.84 9.45 10.06
C VAL A 186 11.53 9.18 11.53
N SER A 187 12.58 9.12 12.36
CA SER A 187 12.52 8.77 13.79
C SER A 187 12.06 7.34 14.12
N TYR A 188 12.04 6.43 13.14
CA TYR A 188 11.69 5.04 13.39
C TYR A 188 12.67 4.36 14.36
N TRP A 189 12.11 3.64 15.32
CA TRP A 189 12.78 2.69 16.20
C TRP A 189 11.87 1.49 16.46
N PRO A 190 12.38 0.26 16.58
CA PRO A 190 11.54 -0.91 16.89
C PRO A 190 10.83 -0.80 18.26
N ALA A 191 11.36 -0.05 19.23
CA ALA A 191 10.63 0.22 20.47
C ALA A 191 9.45 1.20 20.26
N LEU A 192 9.50 2.02 19.21
CA LEU A 192 8.57 3.10 18.91
C LEU A 192 8.13 3.01 17.44
N PRO A 193 7.41 1.93 17.07
CA PRO A 193 7.11 1.64 15.68
C PRO A 193 6.28 2.75 15.05
N ARG A 194 6.55 3.04 13.78
CA ARG A 194 5.82 4.00 12.96
C ARG A 194 5.66 3.39 11.57
N ALA A 195 4.44 3.41 11.04
CA ALA A 195 4.19 3.03 9.65
C ALA A 195 4.49 4.20 8.71
N MET A 196 4.93 3.90 7.48
CA MET A 196 4.90 4.89 6.41
C MET A 196 3.46 5.20 6.06
N ARG A 197 3.15 6.46 5.74
CA ARG A 197 1.81 6.88 5.35
C ARG A 197 1.84 7.59 4.00
N PRO A 198 0.77 7.49 3.19
CA PRO A 198 0.66 8.20 1.91
C PRO A 198 0.92 9.70 2.04
N ARG A 199 0.40 10.29 3.14
CA ARG A 199 0.55 11.70 3.50
C ARG A 199 1.97 12.24 3.33
N TYR A 200 3.00 11.46 3.66
CA TYR A 200 4.39 11.90 3.53
C TYR A 200 4.73 12.30 2.09
N LEU A 201 4.43 11.44 1.11
CA LEU A 201 4.71 11.74 -0.30
C LEU A 201 3.77 12.80 -0.88
N LEU A 202 2.50 12.79 -0.45
CA LEU A 202 1.52 13.78 -0.90
C LEU A 202 1.90 15.20 -0.45
N GLU A 203 2.32 15.37 0.80
CA GLU A 203 2.80 16.66 1.31
C GLU A 203 4.07 17.13 0.59
N ARG A 204 5.00 16.22 0.30
CA ARG A 204 6.21 16.53 -0.49
C ARG A 204 5.86 16.97 -1.91
N LYS A 205 4.94 16.26 -2.58
CA LYS A 205 4.47 16.63 -3.91
C LYS A 205 3.80 18.02 -3.92
N ARG A 206 2.95 18.30 -2.92
CA ARG A 206 2.32 19.63 -2.77
C ARG A 206 3.33 20.74 -2.48
N ALA A 207 4.45 20.42 -1.83
CA ALA A 207 5.56 21.35 -1.61
C ALA A 207 6.41 21.61 -2.88
N GLY A 208 6.07 20.98 -4.02
CA GLY A 208 6.77 21.16 -5.29
C GLY A 208 7.83 20.09 -5.58
N ASP A 209 8.02 19.11 -4.69
CA ASP A 209 9.02 18.07 -4.90
C ASP A 209 8.65 17.15 -6.06
N LYS A 210 9.66 16.75 -6.85
CA LYS A 210 9.53 15.68 -7.83
C LYS A 210 9.55 14.34 -7.13
N ILE A 211 8.41 13.67 -7.09
CA ILE A 211 8.27 12.32 -6.51
C ILE A 211 8.59 11.28 -7.60
N PRO A 212 9.51 10.32 -7.35
CA PRO A 212 9.80 9.26 -8.30
C PRO A 212 8.67 8.23 -8.35
N LEU A 213 8.57 7.55 -9.49
CA LEU A 213 7.67 6.43 -9.74
C LEU A 213 8.54 5.17 -9.91
N PRO A 214 8.96 4.54 -8.80
CA PRO A 214 10.09 3.61 -8.77
C PRO A 214 9.83 2.26 -9.46
N PHE A 215 8.58 1.85 -9.61
CA PHE A 215 8.30 0.46 -9.96
C PHE A 215 8.47 0.21 -11.44
N ARG A 216 9.11 -0.91 -11.75
CA ARG A 216 9.31 -1.42 -13.11
C ARG A 216 9.13 -2.93 -13.14
N ALA A 217 8.53 -3.43 -14.21
CA ALA A 217 8.54 -4.85 -14.47
C ALA A 217 9.97 -5.33 -14.73
N PRO A 218 10.39 -6.49 -14.19
CA PRO A 218 11.67 -7.09 -14.57
C PRO A 218 11.61 -7.57 -16.03
N PRO A 219 12.73 -7.54 -16.78
CA PRO A 219 12.74 -7.88 -18.21
C PRO A 219 12.16 -9.27 -18.53
N SER A 220 12.45 -10.27 -17.71
CA SER A 220 11.93 -11.63 -17.89
C SER A 220 10.40 -11.71 -17.80
N ALA A 221 9.77 -10.90 -16.94
CA ALA A 221 8.32 -10.84 -16.85
C ALA A 221 7.71 -10.10 -18.05
N VAL A 222 8.39 -9.07 -18.57
CA VAL A 222 8.00 -8.37 -19.79
C VAL A 222 7.99 -9.33 -20.98
N GLU A 223 9.05 -10.12 -21.15
CA GLU A 223 9.16 -11.14 -22.20
C GLU A 223 8.05 -12.20 -22.08
N ALA A 224 7.83 -12.73 -20.88
CA ALA A 224 6.78 -13.73 -20.64
C ALA A 224 5.37 -13.19 -20.94
N VAL A 225 5.08 -11.96 -20.51
CA VAL A 225 3.78 -11.31 -20.79
C VAL A 225 3.63 -10.97 -22.26
N ALA A 226 4.69 -10.51 -22.94
CA ALA A 226 4.64 -10.25 -24.37
C ALA A 226 4.29 -11.53 -25.16
N ALA A 227 5.00 -12.63 -24.89
CA ALA A 227 4.72 -13.92 -25.52
C ALA A 227 3.28 -14.40 -25.24
N TRP A 228 2.77 -14.18 -24.03
CA TRP A 228 1.38 -14.51 -23.70
C TRP A 228 0.37 -13.64 -24.46
N ILE A 229 0.60 -12.33 -24.59
CA ILE A 229 -0.26 -11.41 -25.36
C ILE A 229 -0.27 -11.78 -26.84
N ASP A 230 0.90 -12.10 -27.41
CA ASP A 230 1.04 -12.48 -28.83
C ASP A 230 0.27 -13.76 -29.15
N ALA A 231 0.24 -14.71 -28.21
CA ALA A 231 -0.52 -15.94 -28.34
C ALA A 231 -2.06 -15.72 -28.36
N LEU A 232 -2.56 -14.56 -27.93
CA LEU A 232 -3.98 -14.20 -28.00
C LEU A 232 -4.40 -13.73 -29.40
N GLY A 233 -3.47 -13.57 -30.35
CA GLY A 233 -3.73 -13.21 -31.74
C GLY A 233 -3.33 -11.77 -32.09
N PRO A 234 -3.96 -11.15 -33.12
CA PRO A 234 -3.52 -9.89 -33.73
C PRO A 234 -3.27 -8.75 -32.74
N GLU A 235 -2.34 -7.85 -33.05
CA GLU A 235 -2.06 -6.69 -32.20
C GLU A 235 -3.28 -5.77 -32.08
N ARG A 236 -3.67 -5.45 -30.84
CA ARG A 236 -4.81 -4.59 -30.48
C ARG A 236 -4.47 -3.81 -29.21
N SER A 237 -5.19 -2.73 -28.96
CA SER A 237 -5.04 -1.96 -27.72
C SER A 237 -5.49 -2.80 -26.52
N LEU A 238 -4.54 -3.17 -25.66
CA LEU A 238 -4.80 -4.04 -24.52
C LEU A 238 -5.48 -3.28 -23.37
N VAL A 239 -6.70 -3.68 -23.04
CA VAL A 239 -7.46 -3.18 -21.90
C VAL A 239 -7.40 -4.22 -20.78
N VAL A 240 -6.82 -3.86 -19.63
CA VAL A 240 -6.64 -4.79 -18.51
C VAL A 240 -7.60 -4.42 -17.38
N ILE A 241 -8.49 -5.33 -16.99
CA ILE A 241 -9.44 -5.13 -15.91
C ILE A 241 -9.02 -5.99 -14.71
N THR A 242 -8.64 -5.36 -13.60
CA THR A 242 -8.31 -6.08 -12.35
C THR A 242 -9.51 -6.08 -11.42
N LEU A 243 -9.99 -7.29 -11.12
CA LEU A 243 -11.16 -7.51 -10.29
C LEU A 243 -10.80 -7.55 -8.81
N ARG A 244 -11.78 -7.23 -7.98
CA ARG A 244 -11.74 -7.47 -6.54
C ARG A 244 -12.90 -8.37 -6.14
N GLN A 245 -12.59 -9.48 -5.49
CA GLN A 245 -13.53 -10.52 -5.04
C GLN A 245 -13.09 -11.04 -3.67
N PHE A 246 -12.96 -10.13 -2.70
CA PHE A 246 -12.43 -10.39 -1.37
C PHE A 246 -13.56 -10.65 -0.37
N SER A 247 -13.45 -11.74 0.38
CA SER A 247 -14.52 -12.25 1.25
C SER A 247 -14.76 -11.42 2.53
N TYR A 248 -13.75 -10.76 3.09
CA TYR A 248 -13.89 -9.98 4.34
C TYR A 248 -14.64 -8.66 4.19
N THR A 249 -14.55 -8.00 3.03
CA THR A 249 -15.26 -6.74 2.77
C THR A 249 -15.91 -6.78 1.39
N PRO A 250 -16.98 -7.56 1.23
CA PRO A 250 -17.55 -7.85 -0.09
C PRO A 250 -18.20 -6.64 -0.75
N VAL A 251 -18.67 -5.66 0.03
CA VAL A 251 -19.25 -4.40 -0.50
C VAL A 251 -18.27 -3.59 -1.37
N ARG A 252 -16.96 -3.83 -1.20
CA ARG A 252 -15.90 -3.21 -2.01
C ARG A 252 -15.61 -3.97 -3.31
N ASN A 253 -16.21 -5.15 -3.51
CA ASN A 253 -15.95 -5.96 -4.69
C ASN A 253 -16.44 -5.27 -5.96
N SER A 254 -15.83 -5.70 -7.06
CA SER A 254 -16.18 -5.28 -8.41
C SER A 254 -17.62 -5.67 -8.75
N ASN A 255 -18.35 -4.79 -9.42
CA ASN A 255 -19.63 -5.08 -10.06
C ASN A 255 -19.39 -5.91 -11.33
N LEU A 256 -19.35 -7.23 -11.18
CA LEU A 256 -18.98 -8.14 -12.27
C LEU A 256 -19.92 -8.05 -13.49
N ASP A 257 -21.20 -7.74 -13.27
CA ASP A 257 -22.17 -7.56 -14.37
C ASP A 257 -21.80 -6.33 -15.21
N ALA A 258 -21.49 -5.20 -14.56
CA ALA A 258 -21.07 -3.98 -15.24
C ALA A 258 -19.74 -4.14 -15.98
N TRP A 259 -18.75 -4.81 -15.38
CA TRP A 259 -17.46 -5.04 -16.03
C TRP A 259 -17.56 -5.99 -17.22
N ALA A 260 -18.37 -7.05 -17.13
CA ALA A 260 -18.62 -7.97 -18.23
C ALA A 260 -19.35 -7.27 -19.40
N ALA A 261 -20.42 -6.52 -19.09
CA ALA A 261 -21.16 -5.76 -20.09
C ALA A 261 -20.27 -4.73 -20.80
N PHE A 262 -19.48 -3.96 -20.04
CA PHE A 262 -18.53 -3.00 -20.60
C PHE A 262 -17.52 -3.68 -21.54
N ALA A 263 -16.94 -4.81 -21.11
CA ALA A 263 -15.97 -5.53 -21.92
C ALA A 263 -16.56 -6.07 -23.23
N ALA A 264 -17.82 -6.49 -23.22
CA ALA A 264 -18.52 -7.00 -24.40
C ALA A 264 -18.90 -5.91 -25.41
N GLU A 265 -19.02 -4.66 -24.97
CA GLU A 265 -19.37 -3.51 -25.82
C GLU A 265 -18.17 -2.84 -26.48
N LEU A 266 -16.95 -3.15 -26.05
CA LEU A 266 -15.75 -2.61 -26.68
C LEU A 266 -15.57 -3.22 -28.08
N ASP A 267 -15.20 -2.37 -29.04
CA ASP A 267 -14.90 -2.79 -30.41
C ASP A 267 -13.78 -3.84 -30.41
N PRO A 268 -14.06 -5.10 -30.78
CA PRO A 268 -13.09 -6.18 -30.72
C PRO A 268 -11.99 -6.04 -31.76
N ASP A 269 -12.14 -5.21 -32.80
CA ASP A 269 -11.09 -4.94 -33.78
C ASP A 269 -10.07 -3.92 -33.25
N LEU A 270 -10.49 -3.04 -32.34
CA LEU A 270 -9.63 -2.02 -31.73
C LEU A 270 -9.03 -2.48 -30.41
N TYR A 271 -9.83 -3.14 -29.57
CA TYR A 271 -9.48 -3.46 -28.20
C TYR A 271 -9.39 -4.97 -27.95
N ARG A 272 -8.45 -5.35 -27.10
CA ARG A 272 -8.39 -6.68 -26.49
C ARG A 272 -8.57 -6.54 -24.99
N VAL A 273 -9.64 -7.10 -24.45
CA VAL A 273 -9.89 -7.07 -23.00
C VAL A 273 -9.32 -8.31 -22.32
N VAL A 274 -8.56 -8.11 -21.25
CA VAL A 274 -8.01 -9.17 -20.40
C VAL A 274 -8.42 -8.90 -18.96
N PHE A 275 -8.87 -9.94 -18.26
CA PHE A 275 -9.18 -9.86 -16.84
C PHE A 275 -8.05 -10.43 -15.97
N VAL A 276 -7.82 -9.78 -14.82
CA VAL A 276 -6.99 -10.29 -13.73
C VAL A 276 -7.91 -10.56 -12.54
N PRO A 277 -8.10 -11.82 -12.12
CA PRO A 277 -8.95 -12.14 -10.98
C PRO A 277 -8.33 -11.69 -9.66
N ASP A 278 -9.17 -11.63 -8.61
CA ASP A 278 -8.69 -11.49 -7.24
C ASP A 278 -7.92 -12.74 -6.83
N THR A 279 -6.84 -12.58 -6.07
CA THR A 279 -5.97 -13.67 -5.62
C THR A 279 -6.74 -14.75 -4.83
N GLU A 280 -7.82 -14.41 -4.11
CA GLU A 280 -8.60 -15.41 -3.35
C GLU A 280 -9.38 -16.40 -4.22
N VAL A 281 -9.71 -16.01 -5.44
CA VAL A 281 -10.56 -16.80 -6.35
C VAL A 281 -9.83 -17.19 -7.65
N ALA A 282 -8.58 -16.78 -7.80
CA ALA A 282 -7.81 -16.94 -9.04
C ALA A 282 -7.58 -18.40 -9.46
N ASP A 283 -7.57 -19.32 -8.49
CA ASP A 283 -7.41 -20.77 -8.73
C ASP A 283 -8.76 -21.49 -8.86
N GLY A 284 -9.87 -20.77 -8.69
CA GLY A 284 -11.22 -21.29 -8.81
C GLY A 284 -11.72 -21.32 -10.26
N PRO A 285 -12.94 -21.85 -10.48
CA PRO A 285 -13.59 -21.73 -11.77
C PRO A 285 -13.82 -20.26 -12.11
N ALA A 286 -13.64 -19.91 -13.39
CA ALA A 286 -13.95 -18.58 -13.89
C ALA A 286 -15.44 -18.26 -13.65
N ASP A 287 -15.73 -17.00 -13.32
CA ASP A 287 -17.12 -16.54 -13.22
C ASP A 287 -17.77 -16.67 -14.61
N PRO A 288 -18.96 -17.30 -14.74
CA PRO A 288 -19.60 -17.50 -16.03
C PRO A 288 -19.81 -16.23 -16.84
N ARG A 289 -19.93 -15.07 -16.18
CA ARG A 289 -20.08 -13.76 -16.85
C ARG A 289 -18.83 -13.31 -17.61
N LEU A 290 -17.69 -13.93 -17.31
CA LEU A 290 -16.38 -13.58 -17.87
C LEU A 290 -15.81 -14.70 -18.76
N ALA A 291 -16.60 -15.74 -19.06
CA ALA A 291 -16.14 -16.94 -19.74
C ALA A 291 -15.58 -16.68 -21.15
N ASP A 292 -16.08 -15.65 -21.82
CA ASP A 292 -15.67 -15.29 -23.18
C ASP A 292 -14.39 -14.44 -23.23
N PHE A 293 -13.83 -14.06 -22.09
CA PHE A 293 -12.65 -13.20 -22.02
C PHE A 293 -11.41 -13.95 -21.51
N PRO A 294 -10.22 -13.66 -22.06
CA PRO A 294 -8.98 -14.21 -21.54
C PRO A 294 -8.73 -13.73 -20.10
N MET A 295 -8.37 -14.68 -19.23
CA MET A 295 -7.96 -14.42 -17.86
C MET A 295 -6.45 -14.63 -17.69
N MET A 296 -5.76 -13.64 -17.11
CA MET A 296 -4.34 -13.76 -16.73
C MET A 296 -4.23 -14.11 -15.24
N THR A 297 -4.55 -15.36 -14.88
CA THR A 297 -4.48 -15.85 -13.49
C THR A 297 -3.06 -15.80 -12.91
N ALA A 298 -2.02 -15.93 -13.75
CA ALA A 298 -0.63 -15.77 -13.31
C ALA A 298 -0.38 -14.37 -12.71
N ALA A 299 -1.00 -13.33 -13.28
CA ALA A 299 -0.95 -11.98 -12.72
C ALA A 299 -1.72 -11.84 -11.40
N ALA A 300 -2.51 -12.83 -10.97
CA ALA A 300 -3.14 -12.84 -9.65
C ALA A 300 -2.14 -13.16 -8.52
N HIS A 301 -1.09 -13.93 -8.85
CA HIS A 301 -0.16 -14.54 -7.89
C HIS A 301 1.28 -14.05 -8.02
N ASP A 302 1.67 -13.60 -9.22
CA ASP A 302 3.00 -13.08 -9.52
C ASP A 302 2.94 -11.57 -9.81
N ILE A 303 3.55 -10.78 -8.93
CA ILE A 303 3.58 -9.33 -8.99
C ILE A 303 4.44 -8.81 -10.14
N ALA A 304 5.49 -9.54 -10.55
CA ALA A 304 6.31 -9.18 -11.69
C ALA A 304 5.52 -9.34 -12.99
N VAL A 305 4.81 -10.46 -13.14
CA VAL A 305 3.89 -10.70 -14.27
C VAL A 305 2.78 -9.66 -14.28
N ARG A 306 2.16 -9.37 -13.12
CA ARG A 306 1.15 -8.31 -12.99
C ARG A 306 1.68 -6.95 -13.43
N MET A 307 2.89 -6.58 -12.98
CA MET A 307 3.48 -5.30 -13.37
C MET A 307 3.75 -5.22 -14.86
N ALA A 308 4.31 -6.28 -15.46
CA ALA A 308 4.55 -6.34 -16.90
C ALA A 308 3.24 -6.21 -17.68
N LEU A 309 2.18 -6.89 -17.26
CA LEU A 309 0.84 -6.75 -17.86
C LEU A 309 0.33 -5.30 -17.77
N TYR A 310 0.47 -4.66 -16.61
CA TYR A 310 0.04 -3.27 -16.42
C TYR A 310 0.83 -2.26 -17.26
N GLU A 311 2.13 -2.47 -17.46
CA GLU A 311 2.98 -1.64 -18.32
C GLU A 311 2.65 -1.81 -19.81
N ARG A 312 2.22 -3.01 -20.23
CA ARG A 312 1.83 -3.30 -21.61
C ARG A 312 0.40 -2.88 -21.93
N ALA A 313 -0.43 -2.67 -20.92
CA ALA A 313 -1.81 -2.23 -21.11
C ALA A 313 -1.87 -0.85 -21.78
N TYR A 314 -2.72 -0.74 -22.81
CA TYR A 314 -3.17 0.56 -23.30
C TYR A 314 -3.85 1.34 -22.18
N LEU A 315 -4.70 0.66 -21.39
CA LEU A 315 -5.33 1.21 -20.19
C LEU A 315 -5.62 0.11 -19.15
N ASN A 316 -5.31 0.39 -17.89
CA ASN A 316 -5.71 -0.44 -16.75
C ASN A 316 -7.00 0.10 -16.12
N LEU A 317 -7.96 -0.77 -15.80
CA LEU A 317 -9.17 -0.44 -15.06
C LEU A 317 -9.27 -1.32 -13.82
N MET A 318 -9.65 -0.74 -12.69
CA MET A 318 -9.84 -1.49 -11.45
C MET A 318 -10.66 -0.69 -10.44
N VAL A 319 -11.24 -1.38 -9.46
CA VAL A 319 -11.80 -0.74 -8.26
C VAL A 319 -10.70 -0.46 -7.24
N ASN A 320 -10.98 0.36 -6.23
CA ASN A 320 -10.06 0.62 -5.11
C ASN A 320 -9.65 -0.67 -4.40
N ASN A 321 -8.46 -1.17 -4.72
CA ASN A 321 -7.81 -2.34 -4.14
C ASN A 321 -6.30 -2.10 -3.99
N GLY A 322 -5.57 -2.99 -3.32
CA GLY A 322 -4.12 -2.84 -3.14
C GLY A 322 -3.31 -2.73 -4.46
N PRO A 323 -3.57 -3.59 -5.45
CA PRO A 323 -2.80 -3.62 -6.71
C PRO A 323 -2.72 -2.31 -7.48
N HIS A 324 -3.69 -1.39 -7.35
CA HIS A 324 -3.62 -0.08 -8.02
C HIS A 324 -2.35 0.72 -7.68
N LEU A 325 -1.74 0.48 -6.51
CA LEU A 325 -0.50 1.15 -6.12
C LEU A 325 0.67 0.80 -7.04
N LEU A 326 0.61 -0.33 -7.74
CA LEU A 326 1.57 -0.69 -8.78
C LEU A 326 1.49 0.30 -9.95
N CYS A 327 0.28 0.62 -10.42
CA CYS A 327 0.06 1.61 -11.48
C CYS A 327 0.37 3.03 -11.00
N LEU A 328 0.00 3.38 -9.76
CA LEU A 328 0.24 4.72 -9.22
C LEU A 328 1.72 5.09 -9.16
N PHE A 329 2.58 4.10 -8.90
CA PHE A 329 4.03 4.28 -8.77
C PHE A 329 4.84 3.76 -9.96
N ASN A 330 4.18 3.65 -11.12
CA ASN A 330 4.84 3.29 -12.38
C ASN A 330 4.52 4.33 -13.45
N ALA A 331 5.55 4.98 -14.00
CA ALA A 331 5.39 6.01 -15.03
C ALA A 331 4.87 5.48 -16.39
N HIS A 332 4.89 4.17 -16.62
CA HIS A 332 4.43 3.55 -17.86
C HIS A 332 2.97 3.09 -17.79
N CYS A 333 2.36 3.13 -16.60
CA CYS A 333 0.98 2.67 -16.43
C CYS A 333 -0.01 3.82 -16.59
N ARG A 334 -1.06 3.57 -17.39
CA ARG A 334 -2.27 4.39 -17.45
C ARG A 334 -3.38 3.66 -16.69
N CYS A 335 -4.17 4.36 -15.89
CA CYS A 335 -5.10 3.70 -14.97
C CYS A 335 -6.36 4.52 -14.68
N LEU A 336 -7.51 3.85 -14.67
CA LEU A 336 -8.75 4.34 -14.07
C LEU A 336 -9.04 3.53 -12.80
N LEU A 337 -9.08 4.19 -11.66
CA LEU A 337 -9.39 3.62 -10.36
C LEU A 337 -10.81 4.03 -9.95
N PHE A 338 -11.76 3.09 -9.94
CA PHE A 338 -13.15 3.32 -9.58
C PHE A 338 -13.41 3.03 -8.11
N LYS A 339 -14.58 3.46 -7.61
CA LYS A 339 -15.09 3.07 -6.29
C LYS A 339 -14.10 3.38 -5.17
N VAL A 340 -13.54 4.59 -5.22
CA VAL A 340 -12.53 5.04 -4.24
C VAL A 340 -13.11 5.05 -2.83
N LEU A 341 -14.38 5.42 -2.69
CA LEU A 341 -15.12 5.38 -1.44
C LEU A 341 -16.06 4.17 -1.44
N THR A 342 -16.28 3.64 -0.25
CA THR A 342 -17.31 2.63 -0.03
C THR A 342 -17.95 2.90 1.32
N PRO A 343 -19.22 3.35 1.34
CA PRO A 343 -19.93 3.63 2.59
C PRO A 343 -19.91 2.42 3.52
N GLY A 344 -19.72 2.66 4.81
CA GLY A 344 -19.70 1.60 5.83
C GLY A 344 -18.38 0.85 5.98
N VAL A 345 -17.37 1.09 5.12
CA VAL A 345 -16.03 0.50 5.29
C VAL A 345 -15.05 1.53 5.87
N PRO A 346 -14.54 1.35 7.10
CA PRO A 346 -13.73 2.37 7.80
C PRO A 346 -12.50 2.85 7.05
N GLN A 347 -11.89 1.97 6.23
CA GLN A 347 -10.66 2.25 5.49
C GLN A 347 -10.89 3.02 4.17
N THR A 348 -12.14 3.29 3.82
CA THR A 348 -12.53 3.98 2.58
C THR A 348 -13.59 5.05 2.84
N THR A 349 -13.61 5.63 4.05
CA THR A 349 -14.45 6.80 4.34
C THR A 349 -13.76 8.10 3.89
N PRO A 350 -14.52 9.17 3.58
CA PRO A 350 -13.94 10.47 3.28
C PRO A 350 -12.98 10.97 4.37
N GLU A 351 -13.31 10.75 5.65
CA GLU A 351 -12.52 11.17 6.81
C GLU A 351 -11.18 10.44 6.84
N TYR A 352 -11.20 9.13 6.58
CA TYR A 352 -9.98 8.33 6.53
C TYR A 352 -9.11 8.71 5.33
N MET A 353 -9.70 8.97 4.17
CA MET A 353 -8.96 9.43 2.99
C MET A 353 -8.27 10.78 3.25
N ARG A 354 -8.97 11.73 3.88
CA ARG A 354 -8.36 13.01 4.31
C ARG A 354 -7.27 12.82 5.36
N TYR A 355 -7.47 11.89 6.30
CA TYR A 355 -6.44 11.53 7.29
C TYR A 355 -5.15 11.01 6.64
N LEU A 356 -5.29 10.20 5.58
CA LEU A 356 -4.17 9.72 4.76
C LEU A 356 -3.56 10.82 3.87
N GLY A 357 -4.17 12.00 3.80
CA GLY A 357 -3.69 13.17 3.09
C GLY A 357 -4.25 13.34 1.68
N PHE A 358 -5.25 12.55 1.28
CA PHE A 358 -5.93 12.68 -0.02
C PHE A 358 -6.99 13.79 0.00
N GLU A 359 -7.25 14.35 -1.17
CA GLU A 359 -8.36 15.27 -1.41
C GLU A 359 -9.52 14.50 -2.05
N VAL A 360 -10.67 14.50 -1.39
CA VAL A 360 -11.87 13.78 -1.85
C VAL A 360 -12.39 14.43 -3.13
N GLY A 361 -12.72 13.61 -4.12
CA GLY A 361 -13.14 14.05 -5.46
C GLY A 361 -11.99 14.35 -6.41
N GLN A 362 -10.73 14.20 -5.99
CA GLN A 362 -9.57 14.45 -6.83
C GLN A 362 -8.71 13.20 -7.05
N THR A 363 -7.96 13.21 -8.15
CA THR A 363 -6.86 12.27 -8.35
C THR A 363 -5.64 12.73 -7.54
N PRO A 364 -4.89 11.83 -6.87
CA PRO A 364 -3.73 12.23 -6.09
C PRO A 364 -2.73 13.02 -6.93
N PRO A 365 -2.13 14.10 -6.40
CA PRO A 365 -1.23 14.97 -7.16
C PRO A 365 0.07 14.28 -7.63
N LEU A 366 0.40 13.12 -7.06
CA LEU A 366 1.56 12.31 -7.47
C LEU A 366 1.25 11.32 -8.59
N ALA A 367 -0.01 11.18 -8.99
CA ALA A 367 -0.39 10.22 -10.01
C ALA A 367 0.28 10.57 -11.36
N PRO A 368 0.71 9.56 -12.13
CA PRO A 368 1.31 9.79 -13.44
C PRO A 368 0.29 10.39 -14.42
N ALA A 369 0.78 10.79 -15.59
CA ALA A 369 -0.10 11.18 -16.69
C ALA A 369 -1.07 10.02 -17.01
N HIS A 370 -2.31 10.38 -17.40
CA HIS A 370 -3.36 9.40 -17.73
C HIS A 370 -3.69 8.41 -16.60
N HIS A 371 -3.64 8.90 -15.35
CA HIS A 371 -4.16 8.21 -14.18
C HIS A 371 -5.34 9.00 -13.61
N ARG A 372 -6.45 8.35 -13.28
CA ARG A 372 -7.61 8.99 -12.65
C ARG A 372 -8.22 8.15 -11.54
N TRP A 373 -8.66 8.85 -10.50
CA TRP A 373 -9.47 8.31 -9.42
C TRP A 373 -10.92 8.77 -9.59
N ILE A 374 -11.79 7.80 -9.81
CA ILE A 374 -13.22 7.95 -10.02
C ILE A 374 -13.90 7.62 -8.69
N TRP A 375 -14.58 8.61 -8.13
CA TRP A 375 -15.17 8.54 -6.79
C TRP A 375 -16.58 7.95 -6.78
N GLU A 376 -17.15 7.71 -7.96
CA GLU A 376 -18.39 6.97 -8.20
C GLU A 376 -18.15 5.45 -8.15
N ASP A 377 -19.24 4.69 -7.95
CA ASP A 377 -19.24 3.24 -8.04
C ASP A 377 -18.94 2.77 -9.48
N ASP A 378 -18.52 1.50 -9.58
CA ASP A 378 -18.13 0.85 -10.84
C ASP A 378 -19.35 0.36 -11.64
N GLU A 379 -20.28 1.27 -11.90
CA GLU A 379 -21.48 1.02 -12.71
C GLU A 379 -21.19 1.22 -14.21
N LEU A 380 -21.89 0.47 -15.06
CA LEU A 380 -21.64 0.46 -16.51
C LEU A 380 -21.57 1.86 -17.16
N PRO A 381 -22.53 2.78 -16.92
CA PRO A 381 -22.47 4.12 -17.52
C PRO A 381 -21.27 4.94 -17.06
N VAL A 382 -20.80 4.72 -15.82
CA VAL A 382 -19.63 5.40 -15.25
C VAL A 382 -18.36 4.87 -15.90
N ILE A 383 -18.24 3.54 -16.02
CA ILE A 383 -17.10 2.89 -16.64
C ILE A 383 -16.94 3.36 -18.10
N GLN A 384 -18.02 3.29 -18.89
CA GLN A 384 -18.03 3.74 -20.29
C GLN A 384 -17.61 5.20 -20.43
N ARG A 385 -18.21 6.09 -19.63
CA ARG A 385 -17.96 7.54 -19.67
C ARG A 385 -16.49 7.85 -19.38
N GLU A 386 -15.93 7.29 -18.31
CA GLU A 386 -14.56 7.58 -17.90
C GLU A 386 -13.53 6.90 -18.81
N PHE A 387 -13.86 5.72 -19.35
CA PHE A 387 -13.05 5.07 -20.39
C PHE A 387 -12.97 5.95 -21.64
N ALA A 388 -14.11 6.31 -22.24
CA ALA A 388 -14.15 7.13 -23.46
C ALA A 388 -13.43 8.47 -23.28
N ARG A 389 -13.62 9.10 -22.11
CA ARG A 389 -12.90 10.34 -21.76
C ARG A 389 -11.38 10.12 -21.75
N MET A 390 -10.91 9.06 -21.07
CA MET A 390 -9.48 8.76 -21.00
C MET A 390 -8.88 8.40 -22.36
N VAL A 391 -9.60 7.65 -23.20
CA VAL A 391 -9.18 7.35 -24.58
C VAL A 391 -8.96 8.65 -25.36
N GLY A 392 -9.96 9.56 -25.33
CA GLY A 392 -9.84 10.86 -26.00
C GLY A 392 -8.64 11.68 -25.49
N ASP A 393 -8.35 11.65 -24.19
CA ASP A 393 -7.19 12.33 -23.62
C ASP A 393 -5.85 11.71 -24.07
N ILE A 394 -5.77 10.38 -24.20
CA ILE A 394 -4.58 9.68 -24.68
C ILE A 394 -4.32 9.99 -26.15
N GLU A 395 -5.37 9.95 -26.98
CA GLU A 395 -5.28 10.20 -28.42
C GLU A 395 -4.95 11.67 -28.75
N ALA A 396 -5.49 12.61 -27.98
CA ALA A 396 -5.17 14.02 -28.12
C ALA A 396 -3.68 14.32 -27.89
N VAL A 397 -3.03 13.63 -26.94
CA VAL A 397 -1.58 13.80 -26.71
C VAL A 397 -0.76 13.21 -27.86
N ASN A 398 -1.17 12.06 -28.39
CA ASN A 398 -0.45 11.39 -29.47
C ASN A 398 -0.47 12.20 -30.77
N THR A 399 -1.57 12.89 -31.07
CA THR A 399 -1.70 13.73 -32.29
C THR A 399 -0.86 15.00 -32.23
N VAL A 400 -0.69 15.60 -31.05
CA VAL A 400 0.14 16.82 -30.87
C VAL A 400 1.64 16.49 -30.93
N GLY A 401 2.05 15.29 -30.51
CA GLY A 401 3.45 14.84 -30.56
C GLY A 401 3.96 14.44 -31.95
N SER A 402 3.08 14.24 -32.93
CA SER A 402 3.41 13.83 -34.30
C SER A 402 3.50 14.98 -35.32
N GLY A 403 3.46 16.24 -34.87
CA GLY A 403 3.77 17.37 -35.74
C GLY A 403 5.22 17.30 -36.24
N PRO A 404 5.53 17.77 -37.47
CA PRO A 404 6.90 17.75 -37.97
C PRO A 404 7.80 18.50 -36.99
N ALA A 405 8.85 17.83 -36.52
CA ALA A 405 9.92 18.48 -35.77
C ALA A 405 10.57 19.52 -36.70
N ASN A 406 10.24 20.79 -36.48
CA ASN A 406 10.91 21.92 -37.13
C ASN A 406 12.28 22.17 -36.48
#